data_AF-A0A1F7Q7D9-F1
#
_entry.id   AF-A0A1F7Q7D9-F1
#
_cell.length_a   1.000
_cell.length_b   1.000
_cell.length_c   1.000
_cell.angle_alpha   90.00
_cell.angle_beta   90.00
_cell.angle_gamma   90.00
#
_symmetry.space_group_name_H-M   'P 1'
#
loop_
_entity.id
_entity.type
_entity.pdbx_description
1 polymer ?
#
loop_
_entity_poly.entity_id
_entity_poly.type
_entity_poly.pdbx_seq_one_letter_code
_entity_poly.pdbx_strand_id
1 'polypeptide(L)'
;MAKEAVLEAPTGTETTHPSPSRLERAWRKVGMAAAIGAVALTGVGSENISAKESPNSLNSPNATLLERSYVDRPDEVSGPQVHIVVVKLAGGPDTQMDIDGTLERDLQNSLDWQAGDGRGDGLSLRLDTYQGRPDITYFQSAYSSDQLKYPTNAPSLIGNELYAAGNISDPSRKKLLGIVVGDFLPCGVANWPPNFPGNTALVSAKQECSLFSTGNEFRQRHKTYFHEIAHTVGAVSIKAPNSDGNAHSKETNDVMGSTPNPGADGQNYRFDVNHDDWWYDALPWMTTNHFAVNIDIQGQGIVSSDTPHNRYIKTENVRGSTFSDDSSPRYRKGLITNWTAESIDNTYRFAGWSGAGQGEKKREIIIDGQKEITATFEPIVNVDLHIRGNGIIKVAGQKACKLANVRKNAQSPPPEDTCHYEFKPGGKVEITAVPVAKNKFAKWLGSNVTKPSLKLTAKHQQDKELTAVFVKNTAAKKVSGKTG
;
A
#
# COMPACT_ATOMS: atom_id res chain seq x y z
N MET A 1 42.89 -48.18 -45.88
CA MET A 1 42.91 -46.98 -46.74
C MET A 1 42.44 -45.80 -45.88
N ALA A 2 43.25 -44.73 -45.85
CA ALA A 2 43.17 -43.39 -45.22
C ALA A 2 42.27 -43.18 -43.95
N LYS A 3 42.77 -42.83 -42.75
CA LYS A 3 43.53 -41.61 -42.27
C LYS A 3 42.79 -40.29 -42.60
N GLU A 4 42.72 -39.24 -41.79
CA GLU A 4 43.11 -38.84 -40.41
C GLU A 4 42.40 -37.48 -40.20
N ALA A 5 42.04 -37.09 -38.97
CA ALA A 5 42.34 -35.77 -38.39
C ALA A 5 41.60 -35.58 -37.04
N VAL A 6 42.42 -35.55 -35.99
CA VAL A 6 42.12 -35.01 -34.65
C VAL A 6 42.35 -33.49 -34.72
N LEU A 7 41.57 -32.69 -33.98
CA LEU A 7 42.04 -31.38 -33.51
C LEU A 7 41.39 -30.94 -32.19
N GLU A 8 42.24 -30.33 -31.37
CA GLU A 8 42.22 -30.09 -29.93
C GLU A 8 41.18 -29.07 -29.41
N ALA A 9 41.00 -29.09 -28.08
CA ALA A 9 40.23 -28.11 -27.31
C ALA A 9 40.96 -26.76 -27.15
N PRO A 10 40.24 -25.63 -27.04
CA PRO A 10 40.80 -24.39 -26.52
C PRO A 10 40.45 -24.17 -25.05
N THR A 11 41.48 -23.71 -24.34
CA THR A 11 41.52 -23.23 -22.97
C THR A 11 40.79 -21.89 -22.77
N GLY A 12 40.22 -21.73 -21.58
CA GLY A 12 39.96 -20.49 -20.82
C GLY A 12 39.63 -19.18 -21.55
N THR A 13 38.41 -18.67 -21.32
CA THR A 13 38.19 -17.24 -21.06
C THR A 13 37.18 -17.09 -19.92
N GLU A 14 37.58 -16.37 -18.87
CA GLU A 14 36.73 -15.92 -17.78
C GLU A 14 35.60 -15.03 -18.33
N THR A 15 34.35 -15.46 -18.17
CA THR A 15 33.21 -14.56 -18.31
C THR A 15 32.94 -13.91 -16.95
N THR A 16 33.41 -12.68 -16.79
CA THR A 16 33.03 -11.83 -15.66
C THR A 16 31.53 -11.53 -15.74
N HIS A 17 30.78 -11.92 -14.69
CA HIS A 17 29.40 -11.51 -14.51
C HIS A 17 29.31 -9.99 -14.33
N PRO A 18 28.46 -9.26 -15.07
CA PRO A 18 28.25 -7.84 -14.81
C PRO A 18 27.45 -7.67 -13.53
N SER A 19 27.86 -6.71 -12.69
CA SER A 19 27.15 -6.35 -11.46
C SER A 19 25.78 -5.70 -11.75
N PRO A 20 24.82 -5.76 -10.81
CA PRO A 20 23.39 -5.49 -11.09
C PRO A 20 23.04 -4.03 -11.44
N SER A 21 23.97 -3.07 -11.40
CA SER A 21 23.66 -1.64 -11.45
C SER A 21 23.60 -1.01 -12.85
N ARG A 22 23.63 -1.82 -13.92
CA ARG A 22 23.59 -1.33 -15.32
C ARG A 22 22.36 -1.75 -16.13
N LEU A 23 21.54 -2.70 -15.68
CA LEU A 23 20.33 -3.13 -16.40
C LEU A 23 19.10 -2.24 -16.14
N GLU A 24 19.05 -1.52 -15.01
CA GLU A 24 17.93 -0.62 -14.69
C GLU A 24 17.93 0.72 -15.46
N ARG A 25 19.03 1.07 -16.14
CA ARG A 25 19.13 2.34 -16.90
C ARG A 25 18.84 2.23 -18.40
N ALA A 26 18.63 1.03 -18.93
CA ALA A 26 18.45 0.83 -20.37
C ALA A 26 16.98 0.93 -20.87
N TRP A 27 15.98 0.89 -19.97
CA TRP A 27 14.57 0.87 -20.37
C TRP A 27 13.88 2.25 -20.47
N ARG A 28 14.58 3.36 -20.17
CA ARG A 28 14.00 4.72 -20.18
C ARG A 28 14.22 5.55 -21.46
N LYS A 29 14.72 4.99 -22.57
CA LYS A 29 15.09 5.79 -23.77
C LYS A 29 14.61 5.32 -25.15
N VAL A 30 13.74 4.31 -25.25
CA VAL A 30 13.11 3.98 -26.55
C VAL A 30 11.59 4.18 -26.42
N GLY A 31 11.11 5.26 -27.03
CA GLY A 31 9.72 5.69 -26.95
C GLY A 31 8.74 4.74 -27.65
N MET A 32 7.52 4.72 -27.12
CA MET A 32 6.35 4.30 -27.90
C MET A 32 5.57 5.54 -28.30
N ALA A 33 5.61 5.83 -29.59
CA ALA A 33 4.76 6.79 -30.26
C ALA A 33 3.30 6.35 -30.13
N ALA A 34 2.44 7.30 -29.77
CA ALA A 34 0.99 7.17 -29.86
C ALA A 34 0.60 7.06 -31.34
N ALA A 35 0.08 5.91 -31.74
CA ALA A 35 -0.65 5.76 -32.99
C ALA A 35 -2.14 5.98 -32.71
N ILE A 36 -2.64 7.17 -33.05
CA ILE A 36 -4.07 7.47 -33.13
C ILE A 36 -4.60 6.78 -34.38
N GLY A 37 -5.23 5.62 -34.21
CA GLY A 37 -6.04 4.96 -35.23
C GLY A 37 -7.51 5.31 -35.03
N ALA A 38 -8.00 6.30 -35.78
CA ALA A 38 -9.43 6.56 -35.86
C ALA A 38 -10.11 5.45 -36.68
N VAL A 39 -10.88 4.60 -36.01
CA VAL A 39 -11.87 3.72 -36.66
C VAL A 39 -13.24 4.30 -36.38
N ALA A 40 -13.88 4.80 -37.43
CA ALA A 40 -15.28 5.18 -37.40
C ALA A 40 -16.14 3.91 -37.38
N LEU A 41 -16.87 3.70 -36.28
CA LEU A 41 -17.97 2.75 -36.23
C LEU A 41 -19.26 3.52 -35.92
N THR A 42 -20.10 3.55 -36.95
CA THR A 42 -21.49 4.02 -36.93
C THR A 42 -22.31 3.21 -35.94
N GLY A 43 -23.15 3.90 -35.17
CA GLY A 43 -23.71 3.41 -33.92
C GLY A 43 -24.78 2.33 -34.02
N VAL A 44 -24.95 1.65 -32.87
CA VAL A 44 -26.21 1.10 -32.36
C VAL A 44 -26.10 1.08 -30.82
N GLY A 45 -27.11 1.61 -30.13
CA GLY A 45 -27.53 1.25 -28.76
C GLY A 45 -26.53 1.45 -27.61
N SER A 46 -26.66 2.55 -26.88
CA SER A 46 -26.10 2.71 -25.54
C SER A 46 -26.84 1.80 -24.54
N GLU A 47 -26.35 0.58 -24.35
CA GLU A 47 -26.66 -0.18 -23.14
C GLU A 47 -25.64 0.15 -22.06
N ASN A 48 -26.14 0.68 -20.94
CA ASN A 48 -25.39 0.95 -19.73
C ASN A 48 -24.82 -0.36 -19.17
N ILE A 49 -23.59 -0.70 -19.53
CA ILE A 49 -22.79 -1.67 -18.77
C ILE A 49 -22.29 -0.93 -17.53
N SER A 50 -23.15 -0.88 -16.51
CA SER A 50 -22.73 -0.62 -15.13
C SER A 50 -21.84 -1.79 -14.72
N ALA A 51 -20.53 -1.57 -14.70
CA ALA A 51 -19.61 -2.44 -14.00
C ALA A 51 -19.99 -2.40 -12.51
N LYS A 52 -20.71 -3.45 -12.10
CA LYS A 52 -21.08 -3.79 -10.73
C LYS A 52 -19.84 -3.81 -9.83
N GLU A 53 -20.05 -3.22 -8.66
CA GLU A 53 -19.46 -3.52 -7.35
C GLU A 53 -18.10 -4.23 -7.31
N SER A 54 -17.09 -3.51 -6.78
CA SER A 54 -16.20 -4.12 -5.80
C SER A 54 -15.70 -3.07 -4.82
N PRO A 55 -16.39 -2.85 -3.69
CA PRO A 55 -15.83 -2.16 -2.55
C PRO A 55 -15.59 -3.17 -1.42
N ASN A 56 -14.32 -3.47 -1.17
CA ASN A 56 -13.85 -3.72 0.19
C ASN A 56 -14.50 -4.92 0.94
N SER A 57 -14.41 -6.16 0.44
CA SER A 57 -15.10 -7.33 1.04
C SER A 57 -14.65 -7.75 2.44
N LEU A 58 -13.62 -7.12 3.02
CA LEU A 58 -13.15 -7.46 4.37
C LEU A 58 -13.11 -6.29 5.37
N ASN A 59 -13.35 -5.05 4.92
CA ASN A 59 -13.44 -3.88 5.79
C ASN A 59 -14.74 -3.07 5.60
N SER A 60 -15.66 -3.55 4.77
CA SER A 60 -17.01 -2.98 4.72
C SER A 60 -17.84 -3.60 5.85
N PRO A 61 -18.30 -2.84 6.86
CA PRO A 61 -19.11 -3.36 7.97
C PRO A 61 -20.48 -3.93 7.54
N ASN A 62 -20.77 -3.96 6.23
CA ASN A 62 -22.00 -4.47 5.62
C ASN A 62 -21.78 -5.64 4.63
N ALA A 63 -20.57 -6.18 4.46
CA ALA A 63 -20.35 -7.34 3.60
C ALA A 63 -20.88 -8.61 4.29
N THR A 64 -21.95 -9.20 3.75
CA THR A 64 -22.57 -10.42 4.29
C THR A 64 -21.65 -11.62 4.06
N LEU A 65 -21.43 -12.44 5.09
CA LEU A 65 -20.70 -13.70 4.95
C LEU A 65 -21.45 -14.64 4.00
N LEU A 66 -20.73 -15.49 3.28
CA LEU A 66 -21.38 -16.53 2.50
C LEU A 66 -22.04 -17.53 3.45
N GLU A 67 -23.21 -18.04 3.07
CA GLU A 67 -23.79 -19.19 3.75
C GLU A 67 -22.93 -20.44 3.54
N ARG A 68 -23.15 -21.48 4.35
CA ARG A 68 -22.42 -22.74 4.24
C ARG A 68 -22.64 -23.37 2.86
N SER A 69 -21.57 -23.85 2.24
CA SER A 69 -21.66 -24.70 1.04
C SER A 69 -21.31 -26.13 1.38
N TYR A 70 -21.95 -27.07 0.68
CA TYR A 70 -21.51 -28.46 0.65
C TYR A 70 -20.86 -28.84 -0.68
N VAL A 71 -20.81 -27.90 -1.63
CA VAL A 71 -20.28 -28.07 -2.97
C VAL A 71 -19.49 -26.82 -3.37
N ASP A 72 -18.52 -27.03 -4.24
CA ASP A 72 -17.80 -26.00 -4.97
C ASP A 72 -18.78 -25.21 -5.83
N ARG A 73 -18.78 -23.90 -5.62
CA ARG A 73 -19.68 -22.96 -6.30
C ARG A 73 -19.08 -22.54 -7.63
N PRO A 74 -19.85 -21.87 -8.50
CA PRO A 74 -19.31 -21.42 -9.78
C PRO A 74 -18.14 -20.44 -9.61
N ASP A 75 -16.97 -20.80 -10.15
CA ASP A 75 -15.76 -19.97 -10.15
C ASP A 75 -16.00 -18.59 -10.77
N GLU A 76 -15.46 -17.55 -10.14
CA GLU A 76 -15.39 -16.21 -10.73
C GLU A 76 -14.28 -16.05 -11.79
N VAL A 77 -13.27 -16.93 -11.74
CA VAL A 77 -12.12 -16.90 -12.65
C VAL A 77 -11.90 -18.28 -13.24
N SER A 78 -11.86 -18.36 -14.57
CA SER A 78 -11.42 -19.58 -15.24
C SER A 78 -9.90 -19.76 -15.06
N GLY A 79 -9.46 -20.87 -14.46
CA GLY A 79 -8.04 -21.22 -14.44
C GLY A 79 -7.62 -21.97 -13.17
N PRO A 80 -6.32 -22.19 -12.97
CA PRO A 80 -5.80 -22.84 -11.77
C PRO A 80 -6.08 -22.03 -10.51
N GLN A 81 -6.68 -22.64 -9.49
CA GLN A 81 -7.05 -22.01 -8.22
C GLN A 81 -6.79 -22.93 -7.03
N VAL A 82 -6.62 -22.33 -5.85
CA VAL A 82 -6.64 -23.02 -4.57
C VAL A 82 -8.04 -22.96 -3.99
N HIS A 83 -8.73 -24.10 -3.95
CA HIS A 83 -10.06 -24.23 -3.35
C HIS A 83 -9.94 -24.63 -1.88
N ILE A 84 -10.76 -24.00 -1.04
CA ILE A 84 -10.70 -24.15 0.41
C ILE A 84 -11.79 -25.12 0.87
N VAL A 85 -11.42 -26.07 1.71
CA VAL A 85 -12.37 -27.04 2.26
C VAL A 85 -12.27 -27.04 3.78
N VAL A 86 -13.37 -26.85 4.49
CA VAL A 86 -13.44 -27.17 5.92
C VAL A 86 -13.81 -28.64 6.05
N VAL A 87 -12.87 -29.45 6.54
CA VAL A 87 -13.01 -30.91 6.66
C VAL A 87 -13.38 -31.26 8.10
N LYS A 88 -14.63 -31.62 8.33
CA LYS A 88 -15.11 -32.16 9.60
C LYS A 88 -14.95 -33.68 9.59
N LEU A 89 -14.15 -34.20 10.51
CA LEU A 89 -13.98 -35.65 10.68
C LEU A 89 -15.23 -36.31 11.28
N ALA A 90 -15.39 -37.61 11.03
CA ALA A 90 -16.46 -38.42 11.60
C ALA A 90 -16.41 -38.37 13.14
N GLY A 91 -17.55 -38.02 13.76
CA GLY A 91 -17.64 -37.80 15.20
C GLY A 91 -16.99 -36.50 15.72
N GLY A 92 -16.31 -35.74 14.87
CA GLY A 92 -15.69 -34.46 15.22
C GLY A 92 -16.71 -33.32 15.40
N PRO A 93 -16.31 -32.20 16.04
CA PRO A 93 -17.16 -31.04 16.23
C PRO A 93 -17.36 -30.26 14.92
N ASP A 94 -18.44 -29.49 14.87
CA ASP A 94 -18.64 -28.46 13.84
C ASP A 94 -18.33 -27.09 14.44
N THR A 95 -17.27 -26.45 13.97
CA THR A 95 -16.82 -25.15 14.47
C THR A 95 -17.42 -23.97 13.72
N GLN A 96 -18.17 -24.21 12.63
CA GLN A 96 -18.68 -23.15 11.75
C GLN A 96 -17.61 -22.23 11.15
N MET A 97 -16.36 -22.70 11.09
CA MET A 97 -15.21 -21.95 10.57
C MET A 97 -15.35 -21.55 9.09
N ASP A 98 -16.20 -22.26 8.35
CA ASP A 98 -16.57 -21.95 6.96
C ASP A 98 -17.46 -20.71 6.83
N ILE A 99 -18.18 -20.31 7.89
CA ILE A 99 -19.20 -19.25 7.86
C ILE A 99 -19.05 -18.18 8.94
N ASP A 100 -18.14 -18.33 9.90
CA ASP A 100 -17.93 -17.37 10.99
C ASP A 100 -16.96 -16.22 10.62
N GLY A 101 -16.36 -16.29 9.41
CA GLY A 101 -15.41 -15.32 8.88
C GLY A 101 -13.98 -15.44 9.43
N THR A 102 -13.72 -16.37 10.35
CA THR A 102 -12.39 -16.55 10.94
C THR A 102 -11.38 -17.07 9.93
N LEU A 103 -11.75 -18.11 9.16
CA LEU A 103 -10.89 -18.70 8.14
C LEU A 103 -10.61 -17.74 6.99
N GLU A 104 -11.62 -17.02 6.53
CA GLU A 104 -11.46 -16.02 5.48
C GLU A 104 -10.47 -14.92 5.87
N ARG A 105 -10.54 -14.44 7.12
CA ARG A 105 -9.58 -13.47 7.64
C ARG A 105 -8.16 -14.05 7.70
N ASP A 106 -8.01 -15.31 8.13
CA ASP A 106 -6.70 -15.96 8.21
C ASP A 106 -6.11 -16.23 6.82
N LEU A 107 -6.92 -16.60 5.84
CA LEU A 107 -6.50 -16.74 4.44
C LEU A 107 -6.08 -15.40 3.86
N GLN A 108 -6.85 -14.34 4.09
CA GLN A 108 -6.46 -13.01 3.61
C GLN A 108 -5.13 -12.56 4.23
N ASN A 109 -4.96 -12.78 5.53
CA ASN A 109 -3.70 -12.51 6.23
C ASN A 109 -2.51 -13.22 5.58
N SER A 110 -2.71 -14.49 5.22
CA SER A 110 -1.75 -15.27 4.44
C SER A 110 -1.44 -14.58 3.11
N LEU A 111 -2.43 -14.35 2.26
CA LEU A 111 -2.23 -13.80 0.91
C LEU A 111 -1.60 -12.40 0.92
N ASP A 112 -1.96 -11.57 1.91
CA ASP A 112 -1.42 -10.22 2.07
C ASP A 112 0.06 -10.26 2.47
N TRP A 113 0.46 -11.22 3.32
CA TRP A 113 1.88 -11.44 3.60
C TRP A 113 2.64 -11.88 2.36
N GLN A 114 2.14 -12.88 1.61
CA GLN A 114 2.83 -13.44 0.45
C GLN A 114 3.03 -12.38 -0.65
N ALA A 115 1.96 -11.68 -1.05
CA ALA A 115 2.06 -10.58 -2.00
C ALA A 115 2.94 -9.43 -1.50
N GLY A 116 3.10 -9.39 -0.19
CA GLY A 116 3.89 -8.45 0.53
C GLY A 116 5.38 -8.76 0.60
N ASP A 117 5.82 -10.01 0.43
CA ASP A 117 7.08 -10.65 0.88
C ASP A 117 8.42 -10.08 0.34
N GLY A 118 8.52 -8.75 0.19
CA GLY A 118 9.77 -8.02 0.04
C GLY A 118 10.38 -8.03 -1.36
N ARG A 119 9.89 -8.84 -2.30
CA ARG A 119 10.38 -8.85 -3.70
C ARG A 119 9.62 -7.94 -4.67
N GLY A 120 8.47 -7.43 -4.23
CA GLY A 120 7.77 -6.37 -4.95
C GLY A 120 7.13 -6.79 -6.27
N ASP A 121 6.65 -8.03 -6.39
CA ASP A 121 5.81 -8.47 -7.52
C ASP A 121 4.30 -8.31 -7.25
N GLY A 122 3.88 -8.36 -5.98
CA GLY A 122 2.47 -8.26 -5.57
C GLY A 122 1.66 -9.52 -5.82
N LEU A 123 2.30 -10.68 -5.96
CA LEU A 123 1.65 -11.95 -6.29
C LEU A 123 1.35 -12.77 -5.03
N SER A 124 0.18 -13.40 -5.00
CA SER A 124 -0.15 -14.44 -4.02
C SER A 124 -0.85 -15.61 -4.68
N LEU A 125 -1.02 -16.72 -3.96
CA LEU A 125 -1.88 -17.81 -4.40
C LEU A 125 -3.27 -17.29 -4.78
N ARG A 126 -3.79 -17.77 -5.91
CA ARG A 126 -5.12 -17.48 -6.40
C ARG A 126 -6.10 -18.38 -5.67
N LEU A 127 -6.83 -17.82 -4.72
CA LEU A 127 -7.96 -18.54 -4.14
C LEU A 127 -9.08 -18.70 -5.15
N ASP A 128 -9.81 -19.77 -4.96
CA ASP A 128 -11.13 -19.91 -5.53
C ASP A 128 -12.12 -18.98 -4.82
N THR A 129 -12.97 -18.31 -5.59
CA THR A 129 -13.86 -17.26 -5.08
C THR A 129 -15.25 -17.33 -5.68
N TYR A 130 -16.23 -16.95 -4.86
CA TYR A 130 -17.64 -16.79 -5.22
C TYR A 130 -18.17 -15.50 -4.58
N GLN A 131 -18.76 -14.62 -5.40
CA GLN A 131 -19.26 -13.29 -4.97
C GLN A 131 -18.18 -12.43 -4.29
N GLY A 132 -16.94 -12.49 -4.78
CA GLY A 132 -15.80 -11.70 -4.30
C GLY A 132 -15.24 -12.14 -2.94
N ARG A 133 -15.59 -13.34 -2.47
CA ARG A 133 -15.15 -13.93 -1.19
C ARG A 133 -14.59 -15.33 -1.45
N PRO A 134 -13.67 -15.86 -0.63
CA PRO A 134 -13.20 -17.23 -0.78
C PRO A 134 -14.36 -18.21 -0.82
N ASP A 135 -14.39 -19.09 -1.81
CA ASP A 135 -15.35 -20.18 -1.83
C ASP A 135 -14.86 -21.30 -0.92
N ILE A 136 -15.64 -21.55 0.14
CA ILE A 136 -15.30 -22.52 1.18
C ILE A 136 -16.34 -23.63 1.16
N THR A 137 -15.91 -24.84 0.81
CA THR A 137 -16.72 -26.04 0.89
C THR A 137 -16.64 -26.65 2.27
N TYR A 138 -17.78 -26.84 2.93
CA TYR A 138 -17.87 -27.67 4.12
C TYR A 138 -18.03 -29.14 3.72
N PHE A 139 -17.16 -29.99 4.26
CA PHE A 139 -17.15 -31.40 3.96
C PHE A 139 -17.15 -32.24 5.24
N GLN A 140 -18.07 -33.19 5.32
CA GLN A 140 -18.10 -34.18 6.39
C GLN A 140 -17.49 -35.48 5.89
N SER A 141 -16.30 -35.79 6.39
CA SER A 141 -15.60 -37.02 6.04
C SER A 141 -16.16 -38.22 6.80
N ALA A 142 -16.17 -39.38 6.15
CA ALA A 142 -16.44 -40.68 6.75
C ALA A 142 -15.32 -41.15 7.69
N TYR A 143 -14.13 -40.54 7.60
CA TYR A 143 -12.99 -40.89 8.43
C TYR A 143 -12.99 -40.19 9.79
N SER A 144 -12.69 -40.93 10.84
CA SER A 144 -12.50 -40.40 12.20
C SER A 144 -11.08 -39.85 12.42
N SER A 145 -10.90 -39.14 13.52
CA SER A 145 -9.56 -38.71 13.99
C SER A 145 -8.58 -39.86 14.08
N ASP A 146 -8.96 -40.99 14.68
CA ASP A 146 -8.07 -42.14 14.86
C ASP A 146 -7.60 -42.75 13.53
N GLN A 147 -8.46 -42.68 12.51
CA GLN A 147 -8.13 -43.17 11.17
C GLN A 147 -7.16 -42.24 10.43
N LEU A 148 -7.15 -40.93 10.71
CA LEU A 148 -6.37 -39.93 9.97
C LEU A 148 -5.21 -39.29 10.75
N LYS A 149 -5.04 -39.58 12.03
CA LYS A 149 -3.98 -38.97 12.86
C LYS A 149 -2.55 -39.39 12.48
N TYR A 150 -2.36 -40.52 11.78
CA TYR A 150 -1.06 -41.08 11.44
C TYR A 150 -0.82 -41.53 9.98
N PRO A 151 -1.81 -41.70 9.08
CA PRO A 151 -1.51 -42.05 7.69
C PRO A 151 -0.88 -40.88 6.94
N THR A 152 0.30 -41.11 6.36
CA THR A 152 0.93 -40.19 5.40
C THR A 152 0.08 -39.99 4.14
N ASN A 153 -0.87 -40.90 3.86
CA ASN A 153 -1.81 -40.78 2.75
C ASN A 153 -3.15 -40.09 3.08
N ALA A 154 -3.30 -39.47 4.27
CA ALA A 154 -4.51 -38.73 4.63
C ALA A 154 -4.98 -37.72 3.55
N PRO A 155 -4.11 -36.93 2.89
CA PRO A 155 -4.55 -36.01 1.83
C PRO A 155 -5.20 -36.73 0.64
N SER A 156 -4.66 -37.88 0.24
CA SER A 156 -5.23 -38.67 -0.85
C SER A 156 -6.57 -39.29 -0.46
N LEU A 157 -6.73 -39.73 0.80
CA LEU A 157 -8.01 -40.27 1.29
C LEU A 157 -9.11 -39.21 1.26
N ILE A 158 -8.85 -38.04 1.84
CA ILE A 158 -9.81 -36.92 1.86
C ILE A 158 -10.07 -36.39 0.45
N GLY A 159 -9.03 -36.17 -0.35
CA GLY A 159 -9.17 -35.71 -1.73
C GLY A 159 -10.04 -36.66 -2.56
N ASN A 160 -9.80 -37.97 -2.48
CA ASN A 160 -10.61 -38.97 -3.18
C ASN A 160 -12.07 -38.96 -2.70
N GLU A 161 -12.32 -38.77 -1.40
CA GLU A 161 -13.67 -38.69 -0.85
C GLU A 161 -14.44 -37.47 -1.40
N LEU A 162 -13.78 -36.30 -1.43
CA LEU A 162 -14.33 -35.06 -1.99
C LEU A 162 -14.67 -35.18 -3.47
N TYR A 163 -13.78 -35.77 -4.27
CA TYR A 163 -14.02 -35.98 -5.70
C TYR A 163 -15.08 -37.03 -5.96
N ALA A 164 -15.10 -38.13 -5.20
CA ALA A 164 -16.11 -39.17 -5.32
C ALA A 164 -17.51 -38.67 -4.95
N ALA A 165 -17.60 -37.73 -4.01
CA ALA A 165 -18.85 -37.07 -3.65
C ALA A 165 -19.37 -36.09 -4.72
N GLY A 166 -18.51 -35.69 -5.68
CA GLY A 166 -18.84 -34.68 -6.68
C GLY A 166 -18.89 -33.26 -6.11
N ASN A 167 -18.26 -33.04 -4.96
CA ASN A 167 -18.32 -31.76 -4.25
C ASN A 167 -17.35 -30.73 -4.81
N ILE A 168 -16.39 -31.11 -5.64
CA ILE A 168 -15.37 -30.22 -6.23
C ILE A 168 -15.51 -30.22 -7.75
N SER A 169 -15.58 -29.03 -8.33
CA SER A 169 -15.61 -28.85 -9.77
C SER A 169 -14.19 -28.80 -10.35
N ASP A 170 -14.05 -29.26 -11.60
CA ASP A 170 -12.79 -29.28 -12.35
C ASP A 170 -11.52 -29.63 -11.55
N PRO A 171 -11.35 -30.91 -11.14
CA PRO A 171 -10.20 -31.37 -10.36
C PRO A 171 -8.83 -31.03 -10.97
N SER A 172 -8.76 -30.84 -12.29
CA SER A 172 -7.51 -30.52 -12.99
C SER A 172 -7.03 -29.09 -12.74
N ARG A 173 -7.95 -28.20 -12.37
CA ARG A 173 -7.71 -26.78 -12.12
C ARG A 173 -7.77 -26.41 -10.64
N LYS A 174 -7.96 -27.37 -9.73
CA LYS A 174 -8.00 -27.12 -8.28
C LYS A 174 -6.79 -27.71 -7.56
N LYS A 175 -6.21 -26.95 -6.63
CA LYS A 175 -5.48 -27.48 -5.48
C LYS A 175 -6.38 -27.33 -4.25
N LEU A 176 -6.47 -28.36 -3.41
CA LEU A 176 -7.32 -28.35 -2.24
C LEU A 176 -6.51 -28.02 -1.01
N LEU A 177 -6.91 -26.99 -0.28
CA LEU A 177 -6.45 -26.73 1.07
C LEU A 177 -7.56 -27.09 2.06
N GLY A 178 -7.45 -28.28 2.64
CA GLY A 178 -8.38 -28.80 3.65
C GLY A 178 -8.00 -28.35 5.06
N ILE A 179 -8.91 -27.67 5.73
CA ILE A 179 -8.79 -27.27 7.14
C ILE A 179 -9.51 -28.31 7.99
N VAL A 180 -8.75 -29.19 8.63
CA VAL A 180 -9.26 -30.34 9.38
C VAL A 180 -9.69 -29.91 10.77
N VAL A 181 -10.99 -30.03 11.05
CA VAL A 181 -11.60 -29.74 12.34
C VAL A 181 -11.70 -31.04 13.15
N GLY A 182 -11.01 -31.08 14.29
CA GLY A 182 -10.97 -32.25 15.17
C GLY A 182 -9.56 -32.54 15.68
N ASP A 183 -9.36 -33.73 16.25
CA ASP A 183 -8.03 -34.22 16.57
C ASP A 183 -7.35 -34.70 15.29
N PHE A 184 -6.23 -34.08 14.93
CA PHE A 184 -5.46 -34.34 13.71
C PHE A 184 -3.97 -34.08 13.98
N LEU A 185 -3.13 -34.15 12.94
CA LEU A 185 -1.71 -33.79 13.01
C LEU A 185 -1.53 -32.36 13.56
N PRO A 186 -0.44 -32.07 14.29
CA PRO A 186 -0.24 -30.74 14.90
C PRO A 186 -0.04 -29.62 13.87
N CYS A 187 0.55 -29.94 12.71
CA CYS A 187 0.76 -29.02 11.59
C CYS A 187 -0.21 -29.38 10.45
N GLY A 188 0.30 -30.09 9.45
CA GLY A 188 -0.46 -30.59 8.33
C GLY A 188 0.28 -31.72 7.62
N VAL A 189 -0.24 -32.09 6.47
CA VAL A 189 0.34 -33.06 5.53
C VAL A 189 -0.23 -32.79 4.15
N ALA A 190 0.56 -33.00 3.11
CA ALA A 190 0.12 -32.74 1.74
C ALA A 190 0.59 -33.81 0.74
N ASN A 191 -0.09 -33.85 -0.40
CA ASN A 191 0.44 -34.48 -1.59
C ASN A 191 1.63 -33.65 -2.12
N TRP A 192 2.65 -34.32 -2.64
CA TRP A 192 3.87 -33.73 -3.18
C TRP A 192 4.19 -34.32 -4.56
N PRO A 193 3.45 -33.92 -5.61
CA PRO A 193 3.70 -34.41 -6.96
C PRO A 193 5.10 -34.01 -7.47
N PRO A 194 5.76 -34.86 -8.29
CA PRO A 194 5.28 -36.14 -8.78
C PRO A 194 5.53 -37.31 -7.80
N ASN A 195 6.36 -37.11 -6.78
CA ASN A 195 6.82 -38.16 -5.86
C ASN A 195 5.70 -38.79 -5.03
N PHE A 196 4.74 -37.97 -4.60
CA PHE A 196 3.50 -38.39 -3.97
C PHE A 196 2.31 -37.73 -4.68
N PRO A 197 1.75 -38.38 -5.73
CA PRO A 197 0.74 -37.78 -6.59
C PRO A 197 -0.52 -37.34 -5.84
N GLY A 198 -1.08 -36.21 -6.29
CA GLY A 198 -2.32 -35.65 -5.77
C GLY A 198 -2.26 -34.12 -5.77
N ASN A 199 -3.32 -33.50 -5.28
CA ASN A 199 -3.48 -32.05 -5.26
C ASN A 199 -4.08 -31.54 -3.95
N THR A 200 -4.05 -32.35 -2.89
CA THR A 200 -4.65 -32.03 -1.60
C THR A 200 -3.59 -31.78 -0.55
N ALA A 201 -3.78 -30.72 0.23
CA ALA A 201 -3.07 -30.39 1.45
C ALA A 201 -4.09 -30.37 2.60
N LEU A 202 -3.72 -30.90 3.76
CA LEU A 202 -4.55 -30.90 4.97
C LEU A 202 -3.80 -30.20 6.09
N VAL A 203 -4.46 -29.23 6.73
CA VAL A 203 -3.91 -28.44 7.85
C VAL A 203 -4.86 -28.56 9.04
N SER A 204 -4.30 -28.69 10.24
CA SER A 204 -5.08 -28.74 11.46
C SER A 204 -5.69 -27.40 11.84
N ALA A 205 -6.98 -27.42 12.19
CA ALA A 205 -7.65 -26.26 12.76
C ALA A 205 -7.16 -25.92 14.18
N LYS A 206 -6.57 -26.87 14.93
CA LYS A 206 -6.15 -26.69 16.34
C LYS A 206 -4.91 -25.80 16.52
N GLN A 207 -4.10 -25.60 15.47
CA GLN A 207 -2.95 -24.68 15.48
C GLN A 207 -1.83 -25.04 16.48
N GLU A 208 -1.39 -26.30 16.54
CA GLU A 208 -0.33 -26.75 17.47
C GLU A 208 1.03 -26.92 16.79
N CYS A 209 1.28 -26.21 15.67
CA CYS A 209 2.49 -26.40 14.87
C CYS A 209 3.71 -25.72 15.47
N SER A 210 4.38 -26.41 16.40
CA SER A 210 5.56 -25.91 17.12
C SER A 210 6.78 -25.63 16.25
N LEU A 211 6.79 -26.09 14.99
CA LEU A 211 7.84 -25.79 14.00
C LEU A 211 7.87 -24.30 13.63
N PHE A 212 6.72 -23.63 13.68
CA PHE A 212 6.63 -22.20 13.40
C PHE A 212 6.50 -21.42 14.70
N SER A 213 7.08 -20.23 14.78
CA SER A 213 6.92 -19.38 15.97
C SER A 213 5.67 -18.50 15.94
N THR A 214 5.35 -17.96 17.11
CA THR A 214 4.24 -17.03 17.36
C THR A 214 4.65 -15.55 17.28
N GLY A 215 5.84 -15.24 16.76
CA GLY A 215 6.35 -13.86 16.69
C GLY A 215 5.72 -13.03 15.55
N ASN A 216 5.09 -11.90 15.91
CA ASN A 216 4.32 -10.94 15.08
C ASN A 216 2.89 -11.38 14.67
N GLU A 217 2.16 -10.49 13.97
CA GLU A 217 0.79 -10.72 13.47
C GLU A 217 0.65 -11.89 12.49
N PHE A 218 1.77 -12.40 11.96
CA PHE A 218 1.82 -13.57 11.06
C PHE A 218 2.01 -14.86 11.87
N ARG A 219 0.88 -15.42 12.32
CA ARG A 219 0.80 -16.60 13.20
C ARG A 219 1.22 -17.89 12.50
N GLN A 220 1.53 -18.92 13.30
CA GLN A 220 1.86 -20.28 12.83
C GLN A 220 0.91 -20.79 11.74
N ARG A 221 -0.40 -20.64 11.96
CA ARG A 221 -1.45 -21.05 11.02
C ARG A 221 -1.25 -20.50 9.60
N HIS A 222 -0.93 -19.21 9.48
CA HIS A 222 -0.77 -18.57 8.18
C HIS A 222 0.41 -19.18 7.39
N LYS A 223 1.50 -19.53 8.10
CA LYS A 223 2.67 -20.22 7.54
C LYS A 223 2.33 -21.64 7.12
N THR A 224 1.63 -22.39 7.99
CA THR A 224 1.25 -23.78 7.70
C THR A 224 0.36 -23.89 6.47
N TYR A 225 -0.55 -22.94 6.24
CA TYR A 225 -1.37 -22.92 5.02
C TYR A 225 -0.52 -22.90 3.75
N PHE A 226 0.49 -22.03 3.72
CA PHE A 226 1.39 -21.92 2.58
C PHE A 226 2.32 -23.10 2.44
N HIS A 227 2.89 -23.57 3.55
CA HIS A 227 3.79 -24.71 3.56
C HIS A 227 3.11 -25.95 2.95
N GLU A 228 1.94 -26.31 3.45
CA GLU A 228 1.28 -27.53 2.98
C GLU A 228 0.75 -27.38 1.55
N ILE A 229 0.16 -26.24 1.18
CA ILE A 229 -0.35 -26.08 -0.18
C ILE A 229 0.78 -25.97 -1.22
N ALA A 230 1.95 -25.46 -0.83
CA ALA A 230 3.13 -25.37 -1.69
C ALA A 230 3.60 -26.76 -2.15
N HIS A 231 3.50 -27.78 -1.29
CA HIS A 231 3.76 -29.16 -1.72
C HIS A 231 2.90 -29.57 -2.92
N THR A 232 1.63 -29.18 -2.94
CA THR A 232 0.71 -29.58 -4.01
C THR A 232 1.02 -28.95 -5.36
N VAL A 233 1.73 -27.81 -5.39
CA VAL A 233 2.21 -27.16 -6.62
C VAL A 233 3.60 -27.64 -7.03
N GLY A 234 4.17 -28.63 -6.33
CA GLY A 234 5.44 -29.27 -6.65
C GLY A 234 6.61 -28.83 -5.77
N ALA A 235 6.38 -28.01 -4.76
CA ALA A 235 7.43 -27.54 -3.87
C ALA A 235 7.83 -28.61 -2.82
N VAL A 236 9.09 -28.78 -2.47
CA VAL A 236 10.27 -28.37 -3.23
C VAL A 236 10.64 -29.54 -4.13
N SER A 237 10.81 -29.27 -5.43
CA SER A 237 11.25 -30.29 -6.38
C SER A 237 12.61 -30.85 -5.94
N ILE A 238 12.83 -32.16 -6.07
CA ILE A 238 14.15 -32.77 -5.78
C ILE A 238 15.28 -32.24 -6.65
N LYS A 239 14.94 -31.54 -7.74
CA LYS A 239 15.89 -30.91 -8.67
C LYS A 239 16.14 -29.43 -8.36
N ALA A 240 15.42 -28.85 -7.40
CA ALA A 240 15.59 -27.47 -7.01
C ALA A 240 16.99 -27.24 -6.41
N PRO A 241 17.61 -26.07 -6.65
CA PRO A 241 18.96 -25.76 -6.18
C PRO A 241 19.16 -25.98 -4.68
N ASN A 242 18.19 -25.57 -3.86
CA ASN A 242 18.27 -25.65 -2.40
C ASN A 242 17.44 -26.80 -1.82
N SER A 243 17.00 -27.77 -2.63
CA SER A 243 16.27 -28.95 -2.15
C SER A 243 17.06 -29.74 -1.10
N ASP A 244 16.38 -30.21 -0.06
CA ASP A 244 16.91 -31.18 0.91
C ASP A 244 16.83 -32.64 0.41
N GLY A 245 16.26 -32.86 -0.78
CA GLY A 245 16.01 -34.17 -1.37
C GLY A 245 14.73 -34.85 -0.89
N ASN A 246 13.97 -34.21 0.00
CA ASN A 246 12.80 -34.77 0.67
C ASN A 246 11.68 -33.71 0.85
N ALA A 247 11.24 -33.14 -0.28
CA ALA A 247 10.12 -32.18 -0.40
C ALA A 247 10.33 -30.79 0.20
N HIS A 248 11.49 -30.48 0.77
CA HIS A 248 11.73 -29.22 1.46
C HIS A 248 12.97 -28.49 0.91
N SER A 249 13.10 -27.22 1.30
CA SER A 249 14.30 -26.42 1.09
C SER A 249 15.25 -26.58 2.28
N LYS A 250 16.55 -26.44 2.03
CA LYS A 250 17.60 -26.32 3.04
C LYS A 250 17.62 -24.92 3.66
N GLU A 251 16.97 -23.95 3.02
CA GLU A 251 16.96 -22.57 3.48
C GLU A 251 15.97 -22.38 4.63
N THR A 252 16.48 -22.00 5.79
CA THR A 252 15.67 -21.93 7.02
C THR A 252 14.69 -20.76 7.06
N ASN A 253 14.88 -19.77 6.19
CA ASN A 253 13.97 -18.64 6.03
C ASN A 253 12.94 -18.87 4.92
N ASP A 254 12.97 -20.00 4.23
CA ASP A 254 11.98 -20.39 3.23
C ASP A 254 10.73 -20.97 3.90
N VAL A 255 9.54 -20.72 3.32
CA VAL A 255 8.29 -21.31 3.82
C VAL A 255 8.36 -22.84 3.79
N MET A 256 9.13 -23.41 2.86
CA MET A 256 9.39 -24.83 2.69
C MET A 256 10.67 -25.31 3.38
N GLY A 257 11.29 -24.51 4.24
CA GLY A 257 12.49 -24.92 4.98
C GLY A 257 12.25 -26.17 5.82
N SER A 258 13.10 -27.20 5.72
CA SER A 258 13.00 -28.43 6.51
C SER A 258 13.26 -28.22 8.01
N THR A 259 13.99 -27.15 8.33
CA THR A 259 14.25 -26.67 9.69
C THR A 259 13.93 -25.18 9.75
N PRO A 260 12.64 -24.80 9.70
CA PRO A 260 12.25 -23.42 9.57
C PRO A 260 12.73 -22.64 10.79
N ASN A 261 13.30 -21.46 10.55
CA ASN A 261 13.86 -20.62 11.60
C ASN A 261 12.72 -20.15 12.53
N PRO A 262 12.67 -20.60 13.79
CA PRO A 262 11.61 -20.18 14.72
C PRO A 262 11.77 -18.70 15.09
N GLY A 263 12.92 -18.07 14.87
CA GLY A 263 13.09 -16.62 15.04
C GLY A 263 12.64 -15.77 13.86
N ALA A 264 12.35 -16.38 12.70
CA ALA A 264 11.96 -15.64 11.50
C ALA A 264 10.55 -15.05 11.66
N ASP A 265 10.50 -13.76 11.95
CA ASP A 265 9.29 -12.98 11.88
C ASP A 265 8.85 -12.79 10.41
N GLY A 266 7.64 -12.29 10.17
CA GLY A 266 7.09 -12.14 8.81
C GLY A 266 7.91 -11.26 7.85
N GLN A 267 9.02 -10.66 8.30
CA GLN A 267 9.90 -9.83 7.47
C GLN A 267 11.09 -10.61 6.88
N ASN A 268 11.62 -11.55 7.66
CA ASN A 268 12.80 -12.35 7.30
C ASN A 268 12.43 -13.71 6.71
N TYR A 269 11.19 -14.13 6.89
CA TYR A 269 10.64 -15.32 6.26
C TYR A 269 10.22 -15.01 4.83
N ARG A 270 10.47 -15.92 3.89
CA ARG A 270 10.15 -15.79 2.47
C ARG A 270 9.25 -16.93 1.98
N PHE A 271 8.43 -16.66 0.99
CA PHE A 271 7.65 -17.68 0.30
C PHE A 271 8.58 -18.60 -0.50
N ASP A 272 9.49 -18.05 -1.28
CA ASP A 272 10.60 -18.78 -1.92
C ASP A 272 11.85 -17.89 -1.82
N VAL A 273 12.88 -18.36 -1.14
CA VAL A 273 14.13 -17.60 -1.04
C VAL A 273 14.80 -17.63 -2.42
N ASN A 274 14.96 -16.47 -3.04
CA ASN A 274 15.58 -16.28 -4.36
C ASN A 274 14.70 -16.59 -5.57
N HIS A 275 13.49 -17.11 -5.37
CA HIS A 275 12.60 -17.52 -6.46
C HIS A 275 13.28 -18.54 -7.38
N ASP A 276 14.13 -19.41 -6.81
CA ASP A 276 14.95 -20.36 -7.57
C ASP A 276 14.60 -21.82 -7.30
N ASP A 277 13.77 -22.11 -6.29
CA ASP A 277 13.42 -23.47 -5.93
C ASP A 277 12.10 -23.98 -6.53
N TRP A 278 11.03 -23.17 -6.48
CA TRP A 278 9.68 -23.61 -6.87
C TRP A 278 8.71 -22.47 -7.24
N TRP A 279 9.15 -21.21 -7.15
CA TRP A 279 8.37 -20.02 -7.47
C TRP A 279 7.70 -20.10 -8.85
N TYR A 280 8.47 -20.48 -9.87
CA TYR A 280 7.98 -20.57 -11.25
C TYR A 280 6.95 -21.68 -11.46
N ASP A 281 7.04 -22.78 -10.70
CA ASP A 281 6.05 -23.86 -10.72
C ASP A 281 4.73 -23.42 -10.07
N ALA A 282 4.81 -22.51 -9.10
CA ALA A 282 3.65 -21.93 -8.43
C ALA A 282 2.98 -20.80 -9.24
N LEU A 283 3.67 -20.13 -10.17
CA LEU A 283 3.13 -18.99 -10.95
C LEU A 283 1.76 -19.24 -11.61
N PRO A 284 1.46 -20.41 -12.22
CA PRO A 284 0.13 -20.68 -12.78
C PRO A 284 -0.99 -20.59 -11.75
N TRP A 285 -0.68 -20.85 -10.48
CA TRP A 285 -1.59 -20.83 -9.33
C TRP A 285 -1.60 -19.50 -8.59
N MET A 286 -0.85 -18.49 -9.06
CA MET A 286 -0.77 -17.17 -8.43
C MET A 286 -1.52 -16.11 -9.22
N THR A 287 -1.98 -15.08 -8.52
CA THR A 287 -2.61 -13.89 -9.08
C THR A 287 -2.05 -12.63 -8.44
N THR A 288 -2.20 -11.49 -9.12
CA THR A 288 -1.92 -10.19 -8.50
C THR A 288 -2.93 -9.93 -7.40
N ASN A 289 -2.43 -9.84 -6.17
CA ASN A 289 -3.20 -9.47 -4.98
C ASN A 289 -2.82 -8.07 -4.48
N HIS A 290 -1.62 -7.57 -4.80
CA HIS A 290 -1.20 -6.20 -4.48
C HIS A 290 -0.75 -5.42 -5.71
N PHE A 291 -1.19 -4.17 -5.81
CA PHE A 291 -0.82 -3.24 -6.88
C PHE A 291 0.06 -2.12 -6.35
N ALA A 292 1.06 -1.73 -7.14
CA ALA A 292 1.90 -0.59 -6.85
C ALA A 292 1.12 0.73 -6.98
N VAL A 293 1.38 1.65 -6.05
CA VAL A 293 0.99 3.05 -6.14
C VAL A 293 2.29 3.84 -6.27
N ASN A 294 2.58 4.32 -7.47
CA ASN A 294 3.77 5.13 -7.74
C ASN A 294 3.49 6.57 -7.32
N ILE A 295 4.38 7.13 -6.49
CA ILE A 295 4.19 8.44 -5.88
C ILE A 295 5.29 9.38 -6.38
N ASP A 296 4.87 10.45 -7.07
CA ASP A 296 5.73 11.55 -7.52
C ASP A 296 5.51 12.76 -6.59
N ILE A 297 6.56 13.23 -5.92
CA ILE A 297 6.49 14.40 -5.03
C ILE A 297 7.23 15.56 -5.68
N GLN A 298 6.47 16.48 -6.27
CA GLN A 298 7.04 17.66 -6.92
C GLN A 298 7.15 18.80 -5.92
N GLY A 299 8.37 19.26 -5.63
CA GLY A 299 8.64 20.30 -4.63
C GLY A 299 9.01 19.71 -3.27
N GLN A 300 8.71 20.41 -2.17
CA GLN A 300 9.02 19.92 -0.83
C GLN A 300 7.77 19.73 0.02
N GLY A 301 7.47 18.48 0.29
CA GLY A 301 6.37 18.07 1.13
C GLY A 301 6.43 16.60 1.49
N ILE A 302 5.46 16.21 2.29
CA ILE A 302 5.29 14.88 2.85
C ILE A 302 3.94 14.38 2.35
N VAL A 303 3.94 13.20 1.74
CA VAL A 303 2.73 12.48 1.38
C VAL A 303 2.54 11.34 2.38
N SER A 304 1.33 11.19 2.89
CA SER A 304 0.98 10.12 3.82
C SER A 304 -0.32 9.42 3.46
N SER A 305 -0.44 8.14 3.79
CA SER A 305 -1.65 7.33 3.62
C SER A 305 -2.20 6.87 4.97
N ASP A 306 -3.52 6.96 5.17
CA ASP A 306 -4.19 6.50 6.39
C ASP A 306 -4.12 4.98 6.63
N THR A 307 -3.67 4.22 5.63
CA THR A 307 -3.62 2.76 5.65
C THR A 307 -2.19 2.29 5.34
N PRO A 308 -1.64 1.33 6.12
CA PRO A 308 -0.32 0.77 5.81
C PRO A 308 -0.34 0.01 4.48
N HIS A 309 0.75 0.10 3.72
CA HIS A 309 0.90 -0.60 2.44
C HIS A 309 1.00 -2.13 2.63
N ASN A 310 1.66 -2.57 3.69
CA ASN A 310 1.67 -3.98 4.10
C ASN A 310 1.79 -4.07 5.63
N ARG A 311 0.85 -4.74 6.29
CA ARG A 311 0.84 -4.91 7.75
C ARG A 311 1.91 -5.87 8.29
N TYR A 312 2.48 -6.73 7.44
CA TYR A 312 3.41 -7.79 7.85
C TYR A 312 4.88 -7.46 7.65
N ILE A 313 5.18 -6.50 6.79
CA ILE A 313 6.51 -5.94 6.67
C ILE A 313 6.54 -4.70 7.55
N LYS A 314 7.33 -4.74 8.63
CA LYS A 314 7.54 -3.55 9.46
C LYS A 314 8.31 -2.53 8.63
N THR A 315 7.60 -1.64 7.94
CA THR A 315 7.97 -0.23 8.05
C THR A 315 7.46 0.21 9.41
N GLU A 316 8.32 0.82 10.21
CA GLU A 316 8.01 1.28 11.56
C GLU A 316 6.57 1.80 11.67
N ASN A 317 5.83 1.28 12.66
CA ASN A 317 4.40 1.48 12.91
C ASN A 317 3.92 2.90 12.58
N VAL A 318 2.71 3.01 12.03
CA VAL A 318 1.57 3.83 12.51
C VAL A 318 0.57 3.99 11.35
N ARG A 319 -0.74 4.09 11.64
CA ARG A 319 -1.71 4.67 10.70
C ARG A 319 -1.13 5.95 10.09
N GLY A 320 -0.87 6.00 8.79
CA GLY A 320 0.01 7.04 8.26
C GLY A 320 1.36 6.46 7.83
N SER A 321 1.41 5.78 6.69
CA SER A 321 2.70 5.56 6.02
C SER A 321 3.13 6.88 5.39
N THR A 322 4.34 7.35 5.67
CA THR A 322 4.94 8.52 5.02
C THR A 322 5.84 8.08 3.88
N PHE A 323 5.75 8.79 2.77
CA PHE A 323 6.40 8.43 1.52
C PHE A 323 7.48 9.43 1.12
N SER A 324 8.56 8.90 0.53
CA SER A 324 9.56 9.71 -0.17
C SER A 324 9.21 9.82 -1.64
N ASP A 325 9.89 10.75 -2.32
CA ASP A 325 9.87 10.84 -3.77
C ASP A 325 10.28 9.48 -4.39
N ASP A 326 9.64 9.13 -5.52
CA ASP A 326 9.78 7.87 -6.25
C ASP A 326 9.41 6.58 -5.47
N SER A 327 8.68 6.67 -4.36
CA SER A 327 8.22 5.47 -3.66
C SER A 327 7.12 4.75 -4.44
N SER A 328 7.16 3.41 -4.40
CA SER A 328 6.19 2.52 -5.06
C SER A 328 5.60 1.50 -4.08
N PRO A 329 4.97 1.94 -2.97
CA PRO A 329 4.29 1.04 -2.04
C PRO A 329 3.23 0.20 -2.76
N ARG A 330 3.10 -1.05 -2.36
CA ARG A 330 2.11 -1.98 -2.91
C ARG A 330 0.98 -2.15 -1.94
N TYR A 331 -0.25 -2.06 -2.43
CA TYR A 331 -1.47 -2.16 -1.65
C TYR A 331 -2.36 -3.29 -2.15
N ARG A 332 -3.08 -3.91 -1.23
CA ARG A 332 -4.05 -4.93 -1.54
C ARG A 332 -5.10 -4.46 -2.56
N LYS A 333 -5.43 -5.34 -3.50
CA LYS A 333 -6.54 -5.15 -4.45
C LYS A 333 -7.87 -4.92 -3.69
N GLY A 334 -8.66 -3.99 -4.20
CA GLY A 334 -9.97 -3.57 -3.67
C GLY A 334 -9.88 -2.68 -2.43
N LEU A 335 -8.68 -2.35 -1.94
CA LEU A 335 -8.50 -1.44 -0.82
C LEU A 335 -8.92 -0.03 -1.21
N ILE A 336 -9.63 0.66 -0.30
CA ILE A 336 -9.88 2.09 -0.38
C ILE A 336 -9.03 2.75 0.71
N THR A 337 -8.19 3.71 0.31
CA THR A 337 -7.30 4.43 1.23
C THR A 337 -7.34 5.92 0.94
N ASN A 338 -7.14 6.72 1.98
CA ASN A 338 -7.04 8.15 1.82
C ASN A 338 -5.65 8.69 2.10
N TRP A 339 -5.28 9.68 1.29
CA TRP A 339 -3.94 10.24 1.27
C TRP A 339 -3.99 11.73 1.55
N THR A 340 -2.97 12.21 2.25
CA THR A 340 -2.79 13.61 2.63
C THR A 340 -1.41 14.09 2.21
N ALA A 341 -1.31 15.39 1.94
CA ALA A 341 -0.09 16.06 1.55
C ALA A 341 0.11 17.28 2.43
N GLU A 342 1.27 17.36 3.07
CA GLU A 342 1.64 18.43 3.98
C GLU A 342 2.99 19.01 3.55
N SER A 343 3.15 20.33 3.56
CA SER A 343 4.46 20.92 3.24
C SER A 343 5.46 20.58 4.34
N ILE A 344 6.73 20.39 3.97
CA ILE A 344 7.77 20.03 4.96
C ILE A 344 8.00 21.17 5.97
N ASP A 345 7.80 22.39 5.52
CA ASP A 345 7.90 23.61 6.29
C ASP A 345 6.99 24.71 5.69
N ASN A 346 7.18 25.94 6.16
CA ASN A 346 6.45 27.14 5.72
C ASN A 346 7.14 27.86 4.54
N THR A 347 8.06 27.21 3.82
CA THR A 347 8.66 27.69 2.57
C THR A 347 8.00 27.10 1.33
N TYR A 348 7.15 26.09 1.49
CA TYR A 348 6.32 25.49 0.45
C TYR A 348 4.85 25.49 0.86
N ARG A 349 3.96 25.45 -0.14
CA ARG A 349 2.54 25.15 0.07
C ARG A 349 2.13 24.01 -0.83
N PHE A 350 1.22 23.18 -0.34
CA PHE A 350 0.56 22.19 -1.18
C PHE A 350 -0.31 22.89 -2.24
N ALA A 351 -0.03 22.61 -3.51
CA ALA A 351 -0.71 23.21 -4.66
C ALA A 351 -1.84 22.32 -5.19
N GLY A 352 -1.71 21.01 -5.07
CA GLY A 352 -2.77 20.07 -5.45
C GLY A 352 -2.27 18.68 -5.81
N TRP A 353 -3.24 17.80 -6.05
CA TRP A 353 -3.04 16.42 -6.50
C TRP A 353 -3.29 16.31 -8.01
N SER A 354 -2.52 15.46 -8.69
CA SER A 354 -2.89 14.93 -10.02
C SER A 354 -2.71 13.41 -10.07
N GLY A 355 -3.14 12.76 -11.16
CA GLY A 355 -3.15 11.31 -11.29
C GLY A 355 -4.40 10.65 -10.71
N ALA A 356 -4.26 9.44 -10.16
CA ALA A 356 -5.36 8.62 -9.66
C ALA A 356 -6.06 9.20 -8.42
N GLY A 357 -7.30 8.76 -8.17
CA GLY A 357 -8.08 9.12 -6.99
C GLY A 357 -8.92 10.39 -7.13
N GLN A 358 -9.65 10.73 -6.06
CA GLN A 358 -10.57 11.87 -6.00
C GLN A 358 -10.34 12.71 -4.75
N GLY A 359 -10.70 14.00 -4.81
CA GLY A 359 -10.55 14.94 -3.70
C GLY A 359 -9.33 15.87 -3.82
N GLU A 360 -9.49 17.10 -3.32
CA GLU A 360 -8.51 18.18 -3.47
C GLU A 360 -7.55 18.29 -2.29
N LYS A 361 -8.04 18.14 -1.05
CA LYS A 361 -7.21 18.22 0.17
C LYS A 361 -6.77 16.84 0.63
N LYS A 362 -7.73 15.93 0.70
CA LYS A 362 -7.55 14.51 1.03
C LYS A 362 -7.91 13.73 -0.23
N ARG A 363 -7.04 12.81 -0.63
CA ARG A 363 -7.12 12.08 -1.88
C ARG A 363 -7.54 10.64 -1.60
N GLU A 364 -8.78 10.29 -1.94
CA GLU A 364 -9.28 8.92 -1.86
C GLU A 364 -8.83 8.13 -3.09
N ILE A 365 -8.26 6.94 -2.87
CA ILE A 365 -7.75 6.05 -3.93
C ILE A 365 -8.37 4.66 -3.74
N ILE A 366 -8.95 4.14 -4.81
CA ILE A 366 -9.41 2.74 -4.91
C ILE A 366 -8.32 1.94 -5.64
N ILE A 367 -7.83 0.88 -5.00
CA ILE A 367 -6.75 0.03 -5.53
C ILE A 367 -7.33 -1.09 -6.39
N ASP A 368 -7.66 -0.80 -7.65
CA ASP A 368 -8.17 -1.77 -8.63
C ASP A 368 -7.11 -2.19 -9.68
N GLY A 369 -5.90 -1.65 -9.55
CA GLY A 369 -4.80 -1.78 -10.50
C GLY A 369 -3.62 -0.92 -10.07
N GLN A 370 -2.55 -0.91 -10.87
CA GLN A 370 -1.41 -0.01 -10.63
C GLN A 370 -1.87 1.45 -10.73
N LYS A 371 -1.42 2.28 -9.78
CA LYS A 371 -1.78 3.70 -9.70
C LYS A 371 -0.55 4.58 -9.83
N GLU A 372 -0.77 5.77 -10.34
CA GLU A 372 0.20 6.87 -10.32
C GLU A 372 -0.47 8.09 -9.69
N ILE A 373 0.19 8.69 -8.71
CA ILE A 373 -0.28 9.91 -8.05
C ILE A 373 0.86 10.91 -7.95
N THR A 374 0.54 12.18 -8.19
CA THR A 374 1.49 13.28 -8.02
C THR A 374 0.97 14.27 -7.00
N ALA A 375 1.79 14.58 -6.00
CA ALA A 375 1.57 15.70 -5.08
C ALA A 375 2.47 16.87 -5.49
N THR A 376 1.86 18.01 -5.79
CA THR A 376 2.62 19.21 -6.17
C THR A 376 2.68 20.21 -5.02
N PHE A 377 3.88 20.66 -4.70
CA PHE A 377 4.19 21.69 -3.72
C PHE A 377 4.90 22.85 -4.42
N GLU A 378 4.35 24.04 -4.28
CA GLU A 378 4.95 25.25 -4.85
C GLU A 378 5.69 26.03 -3.77
N PRO A 379 6.89 26.57 -4.06
CA PRO A 379 7.59 27.40 -3.11
C PRO A 379 6.80 28.70 -2.87
N ILE A 380 6.81 29.14 -1.62
CA ILE A 380 6.20 30.38 -1.14
C ILE A 380 7.18 31.17 -0.30
N VAL A 381 6.83 32.44 -0.08
CA VAL A 381 7.41 33.20 0.99
C VAL A 381 6.33 33.93 1.77
N ASN A 382 6.30 33.63 3.07
CA ASN A 382 5.44 34.28 4.05
C ASN A 382 5.95 35.68 4.39
N VAL A 383 5.03 36.63 4.52
CA VAL A 383 5.26 38.01 4.95
C VAL A 383 4.27 38.36 6.04
N ASP A 384 4.80 38.77 7.18
CA ASP A 384 4.03 39.18 8.35
C ASP A 384 3.99 40.71 8.43
N LEU A 385 2.78 41.25 8.38
CA LEU A 385 2.53 42.68 8.46
C LEU A 385 1.87 43.01 9.79
N HIS A 386 2.53 43.87 10.57
CA HIS A 386 2.08 44.31 11.88
C HIS A 386 1.58 45.74 11.82
N ILE A 387 0.55 46.06 12.62
CA ILE A 387 0.04 47.42 12.75
C ILE A 387 0.33 47.94 14.15
N ARG A 388 1.02 49.08 14.24
CA ARG A 388 1.22 49.82 15.50
C ARG A 388 0.54 51.18 15.44
N GLY A 389 -0.44 51.39 16.32
CA GLY A 389 -1.31 52.58 16.29
C GLY A 389 -2.47 52.41 15.31
N ASN A 390 -3.24 53.46 15.05
CA ASN A 390 -4.50 53.31 14.29
C ASN A 390 -4.30 53.53 12.79
N GLY A 391 -4.41 52.44 12.02
CA GLY A 391 -4.31 52.45 10.57
C GLY A 391 -4.72 51.13 9.92
N ILE A 392 -4.59 51.08 8.60
CA ILE A 392 -4.87 49.92 7.75
C ILE A 392 -3.66 49.70 6.85
N ILE A 393 -3.26 48.46 6.61
CA ILE A 393 -2.29 48.14 5.55
C ILE A 393 -3.04 47.53 4.38
N LYS A 394 -2.97 48.17 3.21
CA LYS A 394 -3.48 47.61 1.96
C LYS A 394 -2.35 46.87 1.25
N VAL A 395 -2.65 45.65 0.80
CA VAL A 395 -1.74 44.84 0.00
C VAL A 395 -2.39 44.66 -1.38
N ALA A 396 -1.69 45.05 -2.44
CA ALA A 396 -2.26 45.02 -3.79
C ALA A 396 -2.74 43.61 -4.16
N GLY A 397 -4.01 43.50 -4.59
CA GLY A 397 -4.64 42.23 -4.98
C GLY A 397 -4.98 41.29 -3.81
N GLN A 398 -4.79 41.71 -2.56
CA GLN A 398 -5.06 40.90 -1.37
C GLN A 398 -5.97 41.64 -0.38
N LYS A 399 -6.51 40.90 0.59
CA LYS A 399 -7.33 41.48 1.66
C LYS A 399 -6.48 42.45 2.49
N ALA A 400 -7.04 43.59 2.87
CA ALA A 400 -6.32 44.56 3.70
C ALA A 400 -6.13 44.06 5.14
N CYS A 401 -4.96 44.33 5.72
CA CYS A 401 -4.68 44.13 7.13
C CYS A 401 -5.33 45.25 7.95
N LYS A 402 -6.09 44.88 8.97
CA LYS A 402 -6.79 45.80 9.85
C LYS A 402 -6.65 45.30 11.27
N LEU A 403 -6.55 46.22 12.22
CA LEU A 403 -6.69 45.86 13.63
C LEU A 403 -8.07 45.24 13.85
N ALA A 404 -8.12 44.06 14.47
CA ALA A 404 -9.34 43.55 15.07
C ALA A 404 -9.79 44.56 16.12
N ASN A 405 -11.10 44.83 16.22
CA ASN A 405 -11.65 45.89 17.07
C ASN A 405 -11.05 45.85 18.49
N VAL A 406 -10.03 46.68 18.72
CA VAL A 406 -9.35 46.77 20.01
C VAL A 406 -10.41 47.25 21.00
N ARG A 407 -10.78 46.39 21.96
CA ARG A 407 -11.64 46.78 23.08
C ARG A 407 -11.03 48.05 23.66
N LYS A 408 -11.85 49.08 23.90
CA LYS A 408 -11.43 50.43 24.33
C LYS A 408 -10.52 50.47 25.59
N ASN A 409 -10.31 49.33 26.27
CA ASN A 409 -9.52 49.16 27.48
C ASN A 409 -8.36 48.13 27.34
N ALA A 410 -7.80 47.92 26.15
CA ALA A 410 -6.60 47.07 26.03
C ALA A 410 -5.37 47.77 26.68
N GLN A 411 -4.66 47.03 27.54
CA GLN A 411 -3.42 47.46 28.21
C GLN A 411 -2.39 48.02 27.22
N SER A 412 -1.54 48.94 27.68
CA SER A 412 -0.34 49.36 26.94
C SER A 412 0.78 48.32 27.11
N PRO A 413 1.50 47.92 26.04
CA PRO A 413 1.27 48.30 24.65
C PRO A 413 0.03 47.59 24.04
N PRO A 414 -0.69 48.25 23.12
CA PRO A 414 -1.88 47.67 22.48
C PRO A 414 -1.53 46.34 21.80
N PRO A 415 -2.47 45.37 21.71
CA PRO A 415 -2.23 44.11 21.03
C PRO A 415 -1.76 44.39 19.59
N GLU A 416 -0.59 43.87 19.25
CA GLU A 416 -0.08 43.91 17.89
C GLU A 416 -0.89 42.90 17.07
N ASP A 417 -1.71 43.39 16.14
CA ASP A 417 -2.36 42.51 15.18
C ASP A 417 -1.40 42.22 14.03
N THR A 418 -1.16 40.93 13.80
CA THR A 418 -0.34 40.42 12.72
C THR A 418 -1.24 39.90 11.60
N CYS A 419 -0.95 40.30 10.38
CA CYS A 419 -1.56 39.74 9.18
C CYS A 419 -0.51 38.97 8.39
N HIS A 420 -0.84 37.73 8.07
CA HIS A 420 0.03 36.82 7.33
C HIS A 420 -0.34 36.83 5.85
N TYR A 421 0.66 36.98 4.97
CA TYR A 421 0.49 36.99 3.52
C TYR A 421 1.48 36.05 2.84
N GLU A 422 1.00 35.31 1.85
CA GLU A 422 1.82 34.42 1.03
C GLU A 422 2.09 35.03 -0.35
N PHE A 423 3.33 34.89 -0.81
CA PHE A 423 3.76 35.30 -2.15
C PHE A 423 4.60 34.21 -2.82
N LYS A 424 4.58 34.16 -4.15
CA LYS A 424 5.58 33.39 -4.91
C LYS A 424 6.98 34.00 -4.72
N PRO A 425 8.06 33.20 -4.66
CA PRO A 425 9.43 33.71 -4.64
C PRO A 425 9.70 34.68 -5.80
N GLY A 426 10.31 35.82 -5.50
CA GLY A 426 10.55 36.92 -6.43
C GLY A 426 9.30 37.76 -6.76
N GLY A 427 8.13 37.41 -6.24
CA GLY A 427 6.88 38.15 -6.43
C GLY A 427 7.02 39.60 -5.97
N LYS A 428 6.52 40.53 -6.77
CA LYS A 428 6.56 41.96 -6.48
C LYS A 428 5.17 42.44 -6.11
N VAL A 429 5.03 43.09 -4.96
CA VAL A 429 3.75 43.60 -4.46
C VAL A 429 3.91 45.01 -3.92
N GLU A 430 2.89 45.84 -4.14
CA GLU A 430 2.81 47.16 -3.52
C GLU A 430 2.01 47.07 -2.21
N ILE A 431 2.61 47.58 -1.14
CA ILE A 431 2.03 47.62 0.20
C ILE A 431 1.88 49.08 0.61
N THR A 432 0.68 49.48 1.02
CA THR A 432 0.36 50.87 1.38
C THR A 432 -0.22 50.97 2.78
N ALA A 433 0.46 51.74 3.64
CA ALA A 433 -0.06 52.14 4.93
C ALA A 433 -1.07 53.29 4.78
N VAL A 434 -2.29 53.08 5.25
CA VAL A 434 -3.39 54.05 5.19
C VAL A 434 -3.78 54.45 6.61
N PRO A 435 -3.42 55.67 7.07
CA PRO A 435 -3.86 56.14 8.38
C PRO A 435 -5.38 56.32 8.41
N VAL A 436 -6.03 55.95 9.51
CA VAL A 436 -7.43 56.32 9.75
C VAL A 436 -7.53 57.78 10.20
N ALA A 437 -8.73 58.35 10.20
CA ALA A 437 -8.97 59.74 10.58
C ALA A 437 -8.26 60.12 11.91
N LYS A 438 -7.68 61.33 11.95
CA LYS A 438 -6.89 61.88 13.08
C LYS A 438 -5.54 61.19 13.35
N ASN A 439 -5.08 60.28 12.50
CA ASN A 439 -3.74 59.69 12.56
C ASN A 439 -2.95 60.05 11.30
N LYS A 440 -1.62 59.91 11.37
CA LYS A 440 -0.70 59.98 10.23
C LYS A 440 0.23 58.78 10.24
N PHE A 441 0.63 58.34 9.05
CA PHE A 441 1.70 57.36 8.91
C PHE A 441 3.03 57.99 9.39
N ALA A 442 3.77 57.26 10.21
CA ALA A 442 5.05 57.71 10.75
C ALA A 442 6.23 57.08 10.03
N LYS A 443 6.29 55.74 9.98
CA LYS A 443 7.35 54.97 9.34
C LYS A 443 6.97 53.49 9.19
N TRP A 444 7.71 52.79 8.36
CA TRP A 444 7.79 51.33 8.37
C TRP A 444 8.94 50.91 9.31
N LEU A 445 8.71 49.92 10.17
CA LEU A 445 9.78 49.14 10.79
C LEU A 445 10.07 47.94 9.90
N GLY A 446 11.32 47.50 9.84
CA GLY A 446 11.77 46.46 8.90
C GLY A 446 11.99 46.95 7.46
N SER A 447 11.87 48.26 7.19
CA SER A 447 12.15 48.86 5.88
C SER A 447 12.70 50.28 6.01
N ASN A 448 13.61 50.66 5.09
CA ASN A 448 14.14 52.02 4.99
C ASN A 448 13.23 52.97 4.18
N VAL A 449 12.05 52.51 3.74
CA VAL A 449 11.11 53.34 2.98
C VAL A 449 10.39 54.32 3.92
N THR A 450 10.50 55.60 3.60
CA THR A 450 9.91 56.70 4.38
C THR A 450 8.50 57.10 3.92
N LYS A 451 8.08 56.65 2.72
CA LYS A 451 6.75 56.91 2.17
C LYS A 451 5.73 55.87 2.67
N PRO A 452 4.43 56.20 2.73
CA PRO A 452 3.40 55.24 3.14
C PRO A 452 3.26 54.03 2.20
N SER A 453 3.59 54.18 0.91
CA SER A 453 3.65 53.07 -0.06
C SER A 453 5.09 52.57 -0.22
N LEU A 454 5.26 51.25 -0.18
CA LEU A 454 6.50 50.54 -0.48
C LEU A 454 6.27 49.40 -1.48
N LYS A 455 7.29 49.12 -2.31
CA LYS A 455 7.32 47.97 -3.22
C LYS A 455 8.15 46.85 -2.58
N LEU A 456 7.50 45.76 -2.22
CA LEU A 456 8.14 44.58 -1.66
C LEU A 456 8.47 43.59 -2.78
N THR A 457 9.67 43.01 -2.75
CA THR A 457 10.00 41.82 -3.56
C THR A 457 10.19 40.64 -2.62
N ALA A 458 9.39 39.60 -2.79
CA ALA A 458 9.38 38.47 -1.89
C ALA A 458 10.58 37.52 -2.13
N LYS A 459 11.75 37.78 -1.53
CA LYS A 459 12.97 36.98 -1.79
C LYS A 459 13.33 35.91 -0.74
N HIS A 460 13.49 36.27 0.53
CA HIS A 460 13.90 35.34 1.61
C HIS A 460 12.94 35.40 2.81
N GLN A 461 12.87 34.33 3.61
CA GLN A 461 12.03 34.28 4.82
C GLN A 461 12.52 35.21 5.94
N GLN A 462 13.83 35.43 6.04
CA GLN A 462 14.47 36.20 7.12
C GLN A 462 14.20 37.72 7.08
N ASP A 463 13.47 38.23 6.07
CA ASP A 463 13.35 39.66 5.76
C ASP A 463 11.93 40.26 5.91
N LYS A 464 10.99 39.60 6.58
CA LYS A 464 9.57 39.82 6.24
C LYS A 464 8.59 40.07 7.36
N GLU A 465 9.08 40.60 8.47
CA GLU A 465 8.23 41.31 9.42
C GLU A 465 8.29 42.81 9.12
N LEU A 466 7.16 43.39 8.70
CA LEU A 466 7.04 44.84 8.49
C LEU A 466 5.99 45.41 9.43
N THR A 467 6.34 46.45 10.18
CA THR A 467 5.37 47.16 11.04
C THR A 467 5.03 48.53 10.46
N ALA A 468 3.76 48.76 10.13
CA ALA A 468 3.28 50.12 9.85
C ALA A 468 3.04 50.87 11.16
N VAL A 469 3.76 51.96 11.38
CA VAL A 469 3.58 52.80 12.57
C VAL A 469 2.72 54.00 12.24
N PHE A 470 1.63 54.18 12.99
CA PHE A 470 0.71 55.30 12.90
C PHE A 470 0.71 56.09 14.21
N VAL A 471 0.74 57.41 14.12
CA VAL A 471 0.72 58.32 15.28
C VAL A 471 -0.41 59.33 15.14
N LYS A 472 -0.92 59.84 16.27
CA LYS A 472 -1.96 60.88 16.25
C LYS A 472 -1.46 62.14 15.52
N ASN A 473 -2.34 62.76 14.75
CA ASN A 473 -2.07 64.02 14.10
C ASN A 473 -2.23 65.16 15.13
N THR A 474 -1.19 65.47 15.90
CA THR A 474 -1.13 66.65 16.76
C THR A 474 -0.75 67.85 15.90
N ALA A 475 -1.75 68.62 15.44
CA ALA A 475 -1.48 69.95 14.93
C ALA A 475 -0.83 70.76 16.07
N ALA A 476 0.36 71.31 15.83
CA ALA A 476 0.98 72.25 16.76
C ALA A 476 0.00 73.41 16.95
N LYS A 477 -0.51 73.58 18.18
CA LYS A 477 -1.25 74.79 18.55
C LYS A 477 -0.33 75.97 18.24
N LYS A 478 -0.70 76.80 17.25
CA LYS A 478 -0.09 78.12 17.04
C LYS A 478 -0.34 78.90 18.33
N VAL A 479 0.71 79.08 19.14
CA VAL A 479 0.65 79.97 20.30
C VAL A 479 0.67 81.39 19.73
N SER A 480 -0.49 82.03 19.66
CA SER A 480 -0.56 83.48 19.41
C SER A 480 -0.08 84.19 20.67
N GLY A 481 1.13 84.74 20.63
CA GLY A 481 1.62 85.64 21.67
C GLY A 481 0.72 86.87 21.78
N LYS A 482 0.32 87.21 23.00
CA LYS A 482 -0.04 88.57 23.38
C LYS A 482 1.13 89.11 24.21
N THR A 483 1.89 90.00 23.61
CA THR A 483 2.77 90.95 24.32
C THR A 483 1.88 91.99 25.00
N GLY A 484 2.07 92.16 26.30
CA GLY A 484 1.62 93.34 27.05
C GLY A 484 2.71 94.39 27.10
#